data_AF-I3SNT0-F1
#
_entry.id   AF-I3SNT0-F1
#
_cell.length_a   1.000
_cell.length_b   1.000
_cell.length_c   1.000
_cell.angle_alpha   90.00
_cell.angle_beta   90.00
_cell.angle_gamma   90.00
#
_symmetry.space_group_name_H-M   'P 1'
#
loop_
_entity.id
_entity.type
_entity.pdbx_description
1 polymer ?
#
loop_
_entity_poly.entity_id
_entity_poly.type
_entity_poly.pdbx_seq_one_letter_code
_entity_poly.pdbx_strand_id
1 'polypeptide(L)'
;MDALKSGGPTCLAKILGIYQVTVKYAKGGKDTKLDLMVMENLFYKRNISRVYDLKGSERSRYNADTTGTNKVMLDMNLLESLRTKPMFLGSKAKRKLERAVWNDTSFLASVDVMDYSLLVGVDEEKNELVLGIIDYMRQYTWDKHLETWVKASGILGGPKNASPTIVSPKQYKKRFRKAMTTYFLTLPDQWSS
;
A
#
# COMPACT_ATOMS: atom_id res chain seq x y z
N MET A 1 13.52 1.82 10.93
CA MET A 1 14.76 1.23 11.47
C MET A 1 14.50 0.34 12.68
N ASP A 2 13.59 0.72 13.58
CA ASP A 2 13.28 -0.09 14.79
C ASP A 2 12.63 -1.44 14.51
N ALA A 3 11.80 -1.60 13.48
CA ALA A 3 11.21 -2.90 13.14
C ALA A 3 12.26 -3.95 12.71
N LEU A 4 13.24 -3.55 11.88
CA LEU A 4 14.34 -4.41 11.45
C LEU A 4 15.28 -4.78 12.61
N LYS A 5 15.50 -3.85 13.55
CA LYS A 5 16.37 -4.08 14.73
C LYS A 5 15.66 -4.83 15.87
N SER A 6 14.35 -4.65 16.03
CA SER A 6 13.54 -5.31 17.07
C SER A 6 13.07 -6.72 16.68
N GLY A 7 13.29 -7.15 15.43
CA GLY A 7 12.83 -8.44 14.92
C GLY A 7 11.29 -8.54 14.80
N GLY A 8 10.59 -7.41 14.90
CA GLY A 8 9.14 -7.37 14.73
C GLY A 8 8.73 -7.70 13.29
N PRO A 9 7.54 -8.29 13.06
CA PRO A 9 7.06 -8.54 11.71
C PRO A 9 6.88 -7.21 10.96
N THR A 10 7.23 -7.22 9.68
CA THR A 10 7.08 -6.13 8.71
C THR A 10 6.67 -6.72 7.36
N CYS A 11 5.90 -5.96 6.59
CA CYS A 11 5.57 -6.24 5.20
C CYS A 11 6.00 -5.09 4.27
N LEU A 12 6.83 -4.13 4.72
CA LEU A 12 7.44 -3.15 3.82
C LEU A 12 8.30 -3.86 2.77
N ALA A 13 7.98 -3.69 1.48
CA ALA A 13 8.76 -4.25 0.38
C ALA A 13 10.18 -3.69 0.43
N LYS A 14 11.21 -4.54 0.46
CA LYS A 14 12.57 -4.07 0.80
C LYS A 14 13.20 -3.27 -0.33
N ILE A 15 13.79 -2.13 0.00
CA ILE A 15 14.68 -1.40 -0.91
C ILE A 15 16.09 -1.96 -0.74
N LEU A 16 16.67 -2.45 -1.82
CA LEU A 16 17.98 -3.08 -1.85
C LEU A 16 19.08 -2.07 -2.18
N GLY A 17 18.76 -1.02 -2.91
CA GLY A 17 19.69 0.06 -3.22
C GLY A 17 19.05 1.17 -4.03
N ILE A 18 19.65 2.35 -3.93
CA ILE A 18 19.31 3.54 -4.73
C ILE A 18 20.59 3.96 -5.44
N TYR A 19 20.51 4.13 -6.75
CA TYR A 19 21.65 4.35 -7.63
C TYR A 19 21.38 5.54 -8.55
N GLN A 20 22.42 6.28 -8.90
CA GLN A 20 22.38 7.24 -9.99
C GLN A 20 23.30 6.76 -11.10
N VAL A 21 22.75 6.58 -12.29
CA VAL A 21 23.48 6.17 -13.50
C VAL A 21 23.58 7.38 -14.42
N THR A 22 24.81 7.78 -14.76
CA THR A 22 25.07 8.84 -15.74
C THR A 22 25.59 8.22 -17.03
N VAL A 23 24.84 8.36 -18.11
CA VAL A 23 25.23 7.94 -19.46
C VAL A 23 25.86 9.14 -20.16
N LYS A 24 27.16 9.05 -20.44
CA LYS A 24 27.93 10.10 -21.13
C LYS A 24 28.06 9.79 -22.61
N TYR A 25 27.86 10.80 -23.46
CA TYR A 25 27.98 10.64 -24.91
C TYR A 25 29.20 11.38 -25.45
N ALA A 26 30.17 10.63 -25.98
CA ALA A 26 31.47 11.16 -26.38
C ALA A 26 31.46 12.08 -27.63
N LYS A 27 30.36 12.11 -28.41
CA LYS A 27 30.28 12.85 -29.69
C LYS A 27 29.05 13.77 -29.76
N GLY A 28 28.91 14.69 -28.80
CA GLY A 28 27.94 15.80 -28.87
C GLY A 28 26.50 15.47 -28.44
N GLY A 29 26.28 14.34 -27.76
CA GLY A 29 24.99 14.03 -27.13
C GLY A 29 24.90 14.62 -25.71
N LYS A 30 23.69 14.99 -25.27
CA LYS A 30 23.46 15.43 -23.89
C LYS A 30 23.62 14.25 -22.93
N ASP A 31 24.43 14.42 -21.89
CA ASP A 31 24.54 13.44 -20.81
C ASP A 31 23.16 13.17 -20.20
N THR A 32 22.81 11.89 -20.07
CA THR A 32 21.56 11.46 -19.45
C THR A 32 21.84 10.97 -18.04
N LYS A 33 21.15 11.54 -17.05
CA LYS A 33 21.15 11.05 -15.68
C LYS A 33 19.87 10.28 -15.40
N LEU A 34 19.99 9.09 -14.84
CA LEU A 34 18.89 8.24 -14.41
C LEU A 34 19.05 7.92 -12.93
N ASP A 35 18.02 8.18 -12.14
CA ASP A 35 17.95 7.72 -10.75
C ASP A 35 17.15 6.40 -10.72
N LEU A 36 17.76 5.35 -10.17
CA LEU A 36 17.22 4.00 -10.13
C LEU A 36 17.04 3.56 -8.68
N MET A 37 15.91 2.91 -8.40
CA MET A 37 15.68 2.23 -7.14
C MET A 37 15.51 0.74 -7.42
N VAL A 38 16.30 -0.08 -6.71
CA VAL A 38 16.19 -1.53 -6.75
C VAL A 38 15.43 -1.97 -5.51
N MET A 39 14.35 -2.71 -5.72
CA MET A 39 13.49 -3.19 -4.65
C MET A 39 13.11 -4.66 -4.84
N GLU A 40 12.66 -5.28 -3.76
CA GLU A 40 12.17 -6.66 -3.73
C GLU A 40 11.01 -6.85 -4.71
N ASN A 41 11.13 -7.85 -5.58
CA ASN A 41 10.01 -8.33 -6.39
C ASN A 41 9.20 -9.31 -5.57
N LEU A 42 8.10 -8.83 -4.99
CA LEU A 42 7.21 -9.62 -4.14
C LEU A 42 6.72 -10.91 -4.82
N PHE A 43 6.51 -10.89 -6.14
CA PHE A 43 5.92 -12.01 -6.89
C PHE A 43 6.95 -12.90 -7.58
N TYR A 44 8.23 -12.79 -7.24
CA TYR A 44 9.27 -13.63 -7.82
C TYR A 44 9.01 -15.14 -7.60
N LYS A 45 9.03 -15.93 -8.68
CA LYS A 45 8.73 -17.38 -8.68
C LYS A 45 7.36 -17.73 -8.08
N ARG A 46 6.37 -16.85 -8.26
CA ARG A 46 4.97 -17.06 -7.88
C ARG A 46 4.11 -17.06 -9.14
N ASN A 47 3.09 -17.92 -9.18
CA ASN A 47 2.07 -17.87 -10.22
C ASN A 47 0.87 -17.09 -9.69
N ILE A 48 0.88 -15.77 -9.89
CA ILE A 48 -0.13 -14.89 -9.33
C ILE A 48 -1.33 -14.81 -10.27
N SER A 49 -2.47 -15.34 -9.83
CA SER A 49 -3.72 -15.33 -10.61
C SER A 49 -4.48 -14.01 -10.49
N ARG A 50 -4.31 -13.31 -9.36
CA ARG A 50 -4.98 -12.02 -9.08
C ARG A 50 -4.04 -11.10 -8.33
N VAL A 51 -3.99 -9.84 -8.76
CA VAL A 51 -3.23 -8.78 -8.09
C VAL A 51 -4.19 -7.70 -7.60
N TYR A 52 -4.04 -7.29 -6.35
CA TYR A 52 -4.73 -6.13 -5.80
C TYR A 52 -3.74 -5.10 -5.27
N ASP A 53 -3.96 -3.83 -5.60
CA ASP A 53 -3.37 -2.68 -4.93
C ASP A 53 -4.43 -2.12 -4.00
N LEU A 54 -4.16 -2.02 -2.70
CA LEU A 54 -5.17 -1.65 -1.70
C LEU A 54 -4.72 -0.44 -0.87
N LYS A 55 -5.53 0.62 -0.82
CA LYS A 55 -5.24 1.87 -0.05
C LYS A 55 -6.18 2.08 1.14
N GLY A 56 -7.17 1.20 1.30
CA GLY A 56 -8.22 1.31 2.29
C GLY A 56 -9.17 2.48 2.03
N SER A 57 -9.45 2.79 0.78
CA SER A 57 -10.38 3.86 0.38
C SER A 57 -11.26 3.39 -0.77
N GLU A 58 -12.45 3.97 -0.89
CA GLU A 58 -13.45 3.52 -1.89
C GLU A 58 -13.54 4.45 -3.10
N ARG A 59 -13.35 5.75 -2.90
CA ARG A 59 -13.43 6.76 -3.96
C ARG A 59 -12.32 6.55 -4.99
N SER A 60 -12.69 6.41 -6.27
CA SER A 60 -11.75 6.19 -7.38
C SER A 60 -10.88 4.94 -7.20
N ARG A 61 -11.41 3.92 -6.52
CA ARG A 61 -10.73 2.64 -6.23
C ARG A 61 -11.44 1.44 -6.82
N TYR A 62 -11.94 1.61 -8.05
CA TYR A 62 -12.46 0.54 -8.88
C TYR A 62 -11.75 0.58 -10.24
N ASN A 63 -11.23 -0.57 -10.67
CA ASN A 63 -10.73 -0.76 -12.02
C ASN A 63 -11.82 -1.46 -12.85
N ALA A 64 -12.37 -0.76 -13.84
CA ALA A 64 -13.41 -1.30 -14.73
C ALA A 64 -12.84 -2.21 -15.83
N ASP A 65 -11.56 -2.07 -16.15
CA ASP A 65 -10.91 -2.91 -17.13
C ASP A 65 -10.29 -4.13 -16.46
N THR A 66 -11.13 -5.14 -16.25
CA THR A 66 -10.73 -6.44 -15.69
C THR A 66 -10.42 -7.48 -16.77
N THR A 67 -10.41 -7.09 -18.05
CA THR A 67 -10.18 -8.02 -19.17
C THR A 67 -8.70 -8.04 -19.56
N GLY A 68 -8.12 -9.23 -19.73
CA GLY A 68 -6.71 -9.43 -20.08
C GLY A 68 -5.82 -9.91 -18.92
N THR A 69 -4.54 -10.17 -19.24
CA THR A 69 -3.52 -10.65 -18.28
C THR A 69 -2.86 -9.48 -17.53
N ASN A 70 -2.35 -9.73 -16.33
CA ASN A 70 -1.58 -8.76 -15.51
C ASN A 70 -2.32 -7.47 -15.08
N LYS A 71 -3.65 -7.49 -14.99
CA LYS A 71 -4.42 -6.34 -14.48
C LYS A 71 -4.35 -6.25 -12.96
N VAL A 72 -4.12 -5.04 -12.46
CA VAL A 72 -4.14 -4.72 -11.03
C VAL A 72 -5.53 -4.24 -10.65
N MET A 73 -6.17 -4.95 -9.73
CA MET A 73 -7.47 -4.62 -9.16
C MET A 73 -7.31 -3.74 -7.93
N LEU A 74 -8.36 -3.00 -7.57
CA LEU A 74 -8.33 -2.04 -6.46
C LEU A 74 -9.29 -2.47 -5.33
N ASP A 75 -9.44 -1.62 -4.31
CA ASP A 75 -10.23 -1.90 -3.10
C ASP A 75 -11.68 -2.33 -3.39
N MET A 76 -12.37 -1.67 -4.33
CA MET A 76 -13.76 -2.01 -4.67
C MET A 76 -13.86 -3.35 -5.39
N ASN A 77 -12.93 -3.64 -6.32
CA ASN A 77 -12.87 -4.94 -6.99
C ASN A 77 -12.63 -6.08 -5.97
N LEU A 78 -11.79 -5.85 -4.96
CA LEU A 78 -11.59 -6.82 -3.88
C LEU A 78 -12.88 -7.04 -3.09
N LEU A 79 -13.54 -5.98 -2.64
CA LEU A 79 -14.77 -6.10 -1.85
C LEU A 79 -15.89 -6.82 -2.61
N GLU A 80 -16.02 -6.60 -3.92
CA GLU A 80 -16.93 -7.34 -4.76
C GLU A 80 -16.55 -8.82 -4.85
N SER A 81 -15.27 -9.11 -5.09
CA SER A 81 -14.77 -10.48 -5.15
C SER A 81 -14.98 -11.23 -3.83
N LEU A 82 -14.85 -10.57 -2.67
CA LEU A 82 -15.03 -11.21 -1.38
C LEU A 82 -16.48 -11.63 -1.10
N ARG A 83 -17.47 -11.05 -1.79
CA ARG A 83 -18.88 -11.46 -1.67
C ARG A 83 -19.15 -12.84 -2.28
N THR A 84 -18.41 -13.21 -3.31
CA THR A 84 -18.60 -14.47 -4.06
C THR A 84 -17.50 -15.47 -3.79
N LYS A 85 -16.26 -15.00 -3.58
CA LYS A 85 -15.06 -15.81 -3.33
C LYS A 85 -14.26 -15.21 -2.17
N PRO A 86 -14.68 -15.46 -0.91
CA PRO A 86 -13.99 -14.93 0.26
C PRO A 86 -12.57 -15.52 0.37
N MET A 87 -11.62 -14.67 0.76
CA MET A 87 -10.25 -15.09 1.05
C MET A 87 -10.04 -15.08 2.57
N PHE A 88 -9.94 -16.27 3.14
CA PHE A 88 -9.73 -16.44 4.58
C PHE A 88 -8.26 -16.61 4.91
N LEU A 89 -7.83 -15.97 6.01
CA LEU A 89 -6.55 -16.20 6.65
C LEU A 89 -6.74 -17.07 7.89
N GLY A 90 -5.82 -18.00 8.13
CA GLY A 90 -5.72 -18.64 9.43
C GLY A 90 -5.38 -17.63 10.53
N SER A 91 -5.84 -17.87 11.75
CA SER A 91 -5.72 -16.93 12.88
C SER A 91 -4.28 -16.47 13.14
N LYS A 92 -3.30 -17.37 13.01
CA LYS A 92 -1.87 -17.04 13.15
C LYS A 92 -1.38 -16.10 12.03
N ALA A 93 -1.81 -16.32 10.79
CA ALA A 93 -1.43 -15.49 9.64
C ALA A 93 -2.06 -14.10 9.75
N LYS A 94 -3.34 -14.02 10.14
CA LYS A 94 -4.03 -12.75 10.41
C LYS A 94 -3.30 -11.93 11.46
N ARG A 95 -2.99 -12.50 12.63
CA ARG A 95 -2.26 -11.79 13.69
C ARG A 95 -0.90 -11.28 13.23
N LYS A 96 -0.17 -12.06 12.42
CA LYS A 96 1.12 -11.63 11.84
C LYS A 96 0.93 -10.44 10.89
N LEU A 97 -0.06 -10.51 10.00
CA LEU A 97 -0.38 -9.43 9.07
C LEU A 97 -0.78 -8.15 9.80
N GLU A 98 -1.67 -8.24 10.78
CA GLU A 98 -2.13 -7.08 11.55
C GLU A 98 -0.98 -6.43 12.34
N ARG A 99 -0.09 -7.24 12.92
CA ARG A 99 1.08 -6.72 13.63
C ARG A 99 2.07 -6.06 12.67
N ALA A 100 2.31 -6.65 11.49
CA ALA A 100 3.17 -6.05 10.46
C ALA A 100 2.60 -4.71 9.97
N VAL A 101 1.33 -4.69 9.55
CA VAL A 101 0.63 -3.48 9.13
C VAL A 101 0.63 -2.44 10.23
N TRP A 102 0.41 -2.83 11.49
CA TRP A 102 0.48 -1.90 12.61
C TRP A 102 1.87 -1.29 12.74
N ASN A 103 2.92 -2.09 12.81
CA ASN A 103 4.30 -1.62 12.95
C ASN A 103 4.69 -0.68 11.81
N ASP A 104 4.46 -1.11 10.57
CA ASP A 104 4.89 -0.39 9.38
C ASP A 104 4.15 0.92 9.23
N THR A 105 2.83 0.92 9.38
CA THR A 105 2.05 2.16 9.27
C THR A 105 2.26 3.11 10.45
N SER A 106 2.69 2.61 11.63
CA SER A 106 3.18 3.48 12.71
C SER A 106 4.46 4.19 12.29
N PHE A 107 5.40 3.45 11.70
CA PHE A 107 6.64 4.02 11.18
C PHE A 107 6.37 5.02 10.05
N LEU A 108 5.61 4.64 9.01
CA LEU A 108 5.32 5.52 7.87
C LEU A 108 4.65 6.84 8.31
N ALA A 109 3.70 6.77 9.26
CA ALA A 109 3.08 7.98 9.80
C ALA A 109 4.02 8.83 10.68
N SER A 110 5.09 8.24 11.24
CA SER A 110 6.10 9.00 12.01
C SER A 110 7.09 9.76 11.14
N VAL A 111 7.17 9.41 9.84
CA VAL A 111 7.99 10.08 8.83
C VAL A 111 7.14 10.76 7.75
N ASP A 112 5.88 11.06 8.09
CA ASP A 112 4.91 11.77 7.24
C ASP A 112 4.70 11.18 5.83
N VAL A 113 4.85 9.86 5.70
CA VAL A 113 4.58 9.13 4.47
C VAL A 113 3.10 8.72 4.40
N MET A 114 2.51 8.90 3.21
CA MET A 114 1.13 8.55 2.86
C MET A 114 1.05 7.96 1.45
N ASP A 115 -0.17 7.61 1.04
CA ASP A 115 -0.50 7.10 -0.29
C ASP A 115 0.18 5.78 -0.68
N TYR A 116 0.80 5.12 0.30
CA TYR A 116 1.27 3.75 0.19
C TYR A 116 0.09 2.77 0.06
N SER A 117 0.33 1.69 -0.67
CA SER A 117 -0.64 0.60 -0.88
C SER A 117 -0.15 -0.69 -0.24
N LEU A 118 -1.07 -1.57 0.16
CA LEU A 118 -0.76 -2.99 0.31
C LEU A 118 -0.94 -3.67 -1.05
N LEU A 119 0.15 -4.13 -1.64
CA LEU A 119 0.12 -5.00 -2.81
C LEU A 119 -0.17 -6.43 -2.36
N VAL A 120 -1.13 -7.07 -3.02
CA VAL A 120 -1.60 -8.42 -2.72
C VAL A 120 -1.58 -9.25 -3.99
N GLY A 121 -0.85 -10.36 -3.96
CA GLY A 121 -0.90 -11.39 -4.98
C GLY A 121 -1.60 -12.63 -4.43
N VAL A 122 -2.52 -13.19 -5.20
CA VAL A 122 -3.15 -14.49 -4.91
C VAL A 122 -2.46 -15.56 -5.74
N ASP A 123 -1.82 -16.51 -5.05
CA ASP A 123 -1.22 -17.71 -5.65
C ASP A 123 -2.17 -18.89 -5.38
N GLU A 124 -3.05 -19.19 -6.33
CA GLU A 124 -4.06 -20.26 -6.18
C GLU A 124 -3.44 -21.66 -6.23
N GLU A 125 -2.30 -21.83 -6.90
CA GLU A 125 -1.60 -23.13 -6.95
C GLU A 125 -1.05 -23.51 -5.59
N LYS A 126 -0.51 -22.54 -4.85
CA LYS A 126 0.05 -22.75 -3.51
C LYS A 126 -0.94 -22.48 -2.38
N ASN A 127 -2.13 -21.95 -2.68
CA ASN A 127 -3.10 -21.44 -1.71
C ASN A 127 -2.48 -20.41 -0.75
N GLU A 128 -1.68 -19.49 -1.29
CA GLU A 128 -0.96 -18.47 -0.52
C GLU A 128 -1.34 -17.05 -0.96
N LEU A 129 -1.32 -16.13 0.01
CA LEU A 129 -1.32 -14.70 -0.28
C LEU A 129 0.09 -14.15 -0.12
N VAL A 130 0.53 -13.40 -1.13
CA VAL A 130 1.81 -12.69 -1.14
C VAL A 130 1.53 -11.22 -0.95
N LEU A 131 2.09 -10.62 0.11
CA LEU A 131 1.71 -9.28 0.57
C LEU A 131 2.93 -8.40 0.76
N GLY A 132 2.81 -7.12 0.39
CA GLY A 132 3.82 -6.12 0.76
C GLY A 132 3.32 -4.68 0.63
N ILE A 133 3.74 -3.81 1.54
CA ILE A 133 3.49 -2.37 1.44
C ILE A 133 4.48 -1.77 0.44
N ILE A 134 3.95 -1.07 -0.56
CA ILE A 134 4.68 -0.43 -1.67
C ILE A 134 4.40 1.08 -1.73
N ASP A 135 5.07 1.79 -2.64
CA ASP A 135 4.88 3.23 -2.94
C ASP A 135 5.08 4.18 -1.75
N TYR A 136 5.92 3.77 -0.79
CA TYR A 136 6.15 4.52 0.45
C TYR A 136 7.37 5.45 0.42
N MET A 137 8.00 5.66 -0.74
CA MET A 137 9.19 6.53 -0.87
C MET A 137 8.86 8.02 -0.89
N ARG A 138 7.64 8.38 -1.30
CA ARG A 138 7.25 9.77 -1.39
C ARG A 138 6.82 10.25 0.00
N GLN A 139 7.71 11.00 0.66
CA GLN A 139 7.29 11.82 1.79
C GLN A 139 6.22 12.78 1.31
N TYR A 140 5.15 12.86 2.06
CA TYR A 140 4.10 13.77 1.71
C TYR A 140 4.54 15.18 2.11
N THR A 141 4.71 16.08 1.15
CA THR A 141 4.97 17.51 1.38
C THR A 141 3.66 18.26 1.68
N TRP A 142 2.93 17.85 2.73
CA TRP A 142 1.61 18.42 3.10
C TRP A 142 1.83 19.81 3.61
N ASP A 143 3.00 20.13 4.11
CA ASP A 143 3.38 21.46 4.54
C ASP A 143 3.07 22.48 3.41
N LYS A 144 3.40 22.15 2.15
CA LYS A 144 3.06 23.00 0.98
C LYS A 144 1.58 23.00 0.62
N HIS A 145 0.89 21.87 0.73
CA HIS A 145 -0.53 21.77 0.37
C HIS A 145 -1.50 22.23 1.48
N LEU A 146 -1.11 22.11 2.74
CA LEU A 146 -1.79 22.60 3.93
C LEU A 146 -1.65 24.11 4.02
N GLU A 147 -0.49 24.68 3.69
CA GLU A 147 -0.38 26.13 3.51
C GLU A 147 -1.32 26.61 2.39
N THR A 148 -1.43 25.85 1.30
CA THR A 148 -2.38 26.12 0.21
C THR A 148 -3.85 25.94 0.64
N TRP A 149 -4.15 24.95 1.49
CA TRP A 149 -5.50 24.67 1.98
C TRP A 149 -5.92 25.59 3.13
N VAL A 150 -5.01 26.03 4.00
CA VAL A 150 -5.30 27.09 4.98
C VAL A 150 -5.60 28.39 4.24
N LYS A 151 -4.89 28.67 3.14
CA LYS A 151 -5.20 29.78 2.22
C LYS A 151 -6.53 29.57 1.47
N ALA A 152 -6.90 28.33 1.11
CA ALA A 152 -8.08 28.03 0.27
C ALA A 152 -9.37 27.64 1.03
N SER A 153 -9.27 27.08 2.24
CA SER A 153 -10.42 26.68 3.09
C SER A 153 -11.09 27.86 3.77
N GLY A 154 -10.40 28.99 3.78
CA GLY A 154 -10.99 30.26 4.10
C GLY A 154 -11.26 30.44 5.59
N ILE A 155 -10.55 31.42 6.10
CA ILE A 155 -11.13 32.64 6.70
C ILE A 155 -12.29 33.25 5.82
N LEU A 156 -12.90 32.50 4.89
CA LEU A 156 -13.66 32.93 3.70
C LEU A 156 -14.69 31.87 3.20
N GLY A 157 -15.25 31.03 4.07
CA GLY A 157 -16.60 30.47 3.85
C GLY A 157 -16.79 29.39 2.77
N GLY A 158 -16.03 28.29 2.78
CA GLY A 158 -16.30 27.11 1.94
C GLY A 158 -17.40 26.16 2.46
N PRO A 159 -17.99 25.27 1.62
CA PRO A 159 -19.19 24.48 1.94
C PRO A 159 -18.97 23.41 3.03
N LYS A 160 -19.92 23.30 3.98
CA LYS A 160 -19.81 22.57 5.25
C LYS A 160 -19.85 21.02 5.19
N ASN A 161 -20.04 20.37 4.04
CA ASN A 161 -20.41 18.94 4.00
C ASN A 161 -19.49 18.00 3.18
N ALA A 162 -18.31 18.43 2.76
CA ALA A 162 -17.31 17.51 2.21
C ALA A 162 -16.19 17.34 3.24
N SER A 163 -16.08 16.15 3.84
CA SER A 163 -14.86 15.81 4.60
C SER A 163 -13.64 16.08 3.71
N PRO A 164 -12.61 16.79 4.20
CA PRO A 164 -11.46 17.13 3.37
C PRO A 164 -10.92 15.85 2.73
N THR A 165 -10.80 15.85 1.39
CA THR A 165 -10.18 14.74 0.65
C THR A 165 -8.72 14.52 1.10
N ILE A 166 -8.16 15.55 1.76
CA ILE A 166 -6.87 15.63 2.41
C ILE A 166 -6.93 14.96 3.78
N VAL A 167 -6.26 13.82 3.89
CA VAL A 167 -6.22 13.02 5.11
C VAL A 167 -4.81 13.12 5.68
N SER A 168 -4.67 13.57 6.93
CA SER A 168 -3.35 13.61 7.62
C SER A 168 -2.70 12.21 7.70
N PRO A 169 -1.37 12.08 7.85
CA PRO A 169 -0.71 10.77 7.95
C PRO A 169 -1.32 9.88 9.03
N LYS A 170 -1.69 10.49 10.16
CA LYS A 170 -2.35 9.80 11.29
C LYS A 170 -3.73 9.25 10.89
N GLN A 171 -4.53 10.00 10.14
CA GLN A 171 -5.84 9.55 9.68
C GLN A 171 -5.72 8.52 8.55
N TYR A 172 -4.77 8.68 7.61
CA TYR A 172 -4.51 7.71 6.53
C TYR A 172 -4.15 6.36 7.12
N LYS A 173 -3.22 6.34 8.09
CA LYS A 173 -2.87 5.15 8.89
C LYS A 173 -4.08 4.48 9.50
N LYS A 174 -4.94 5.23 10.20
CA LYS A 174 -6.14 4.68 10.86
C LYS A 174 -7.09 4.04 9.85
N ARG A 175 -7.35 4.72 8.74
CA ARG A 175 -8.19 4.24 7.64
C ARG A 175 -7.62 2.97 7.01
N PHE A 176 -6.35 2.99 6.63
CA PHE A 176 -5.65 1.87 6.03
C PHE A 176 -5.69 0.62 6.94
N ARG A 177 -5.37 0.78 8.23
CA ARG A 177 -5.46 -0.31 9.21
C ARG A 177 -6.85 -0.92 9.29
N LYS A 178 -7.88 -0.08 9.44
CA LYS A 178 -9.27 -0.53 9.53
C LYS A 178 -9.65 -1.35 8.30
N ALA A 179 -9.31 -0.86 7.12
CA ALA A 179 -9.57 -1.55 5.86
C ALA A 179 -8.85 -2.92 5.79
N MET A 180 -7.55 -2.99 6.09
CA MET A 180 -6.83 -4.27 6.08
C MET A 180 -7.37 -5.25 7.13
N THR A 181 -7.84 -4.77 8.28
CA THR A 181 -8.52 -5.64 9.25
C THR A 181 -9.82 -6.21 8.65
N THR A 182 -10.61 -5.41 7.93
CA THR A 182 -11.87 -5.86 7.32
C THR A 182 -11.67 -6.73 6.07
N TYR A 183 -10.69 -6.44 5.22
CA TYR A 183 -10.52 -7.11 3.94
C TYR A 183 -10.03 -8.57 4.07
N PHE A 184 -9.22 -8.87 5.08
CA PHE A 184 -8.68 -10.21 5.29
C PHE A 184 -9.41 -10.92 6.45
N LEU A 185 -10.45 -11.67 6.14
CA LEU A 185 -11.27 -12.34 7.16
C LEU A 185 -10.53 -13.54 7.77
N THR A 186 -10.83 -13.85 9.03
CA THR A 186 -10.41 -15.09 9.68
C THR A 186 -11.56 -16.05 9.77
N LEU A 187 -11.29 -17.33 9.56
CA LEU A 187 -12.22 -18.38 10.00
C LEU A 187 -12.12 -18.48 11.54
N PRO A 188 -13.25 -18.70 12.24
CA PRO A 188 -13.18 -19.13 13.64
C PRO A 188 -12.35 -20.41 13.69
N ASP A 189 -11.31 -20.44 14.53
CA ASP A 189 -10.57 -21.69 14.77
C ASP A 189 -11.58 -22.71 15.32
N GLN A 190 -11.77 -23.84 14.62
CA GLN A 190 -12.50 -24.96 15.23
C GLN A 190 -11.71 -25.39 16.47
N TRP A 191 -12.39 -25.42 17.62
CA TRP A 191 -11.90 -25.86 18.93
C TRP A 191 -10.51 -26.51 18.90
N SER A 192 -9.52 -25.82 19.45
CA SER A 192 -8.37 -26.50 20.03
C SER A 192 -8.85 -27.23 21.28
N SER A 193 -9.18 -28.51 21.14
CA SER A 193 -9.14 -29.48 22.24
C SER A 193 -7.72 -29.68 22.73
#